data_AF-A0A5D2TF45-F1
#
_entry.id   AF-A0A5D2TF45-F1
#
_cell.length_a   1.000
_cell.length_b   1.000
_cell.length_c   1.000
_cell.angle_alpha   90.00
_cell.angle_beta   90.00
_cell.angle_gamma   90.00
#
_symmetry.space_group_name_H-M   'P 1'
#
loop_
_entity.id
_entity.type
_entity.pdbx_description
1 polymer ?
#
loop_
_entity_poly.entity_id
_entity_poly.type
_entity_poly.pdbx_seq_one_letter_code
_entity_poly.pdbx_strand_id
1 'polypeptide(L)'
;MRQGDENLMNTPSARHKRGCKCKRSKCLKKYCECYRAKVGCSDGCHCEDCDNSFGKKSESMFQRVEKQQNQSHEVLNTTQVMSDSTLVGITNPF
;
A
#
# COMPACT_ATOMS: atom_id res chain seq x y z
N MET A 1 -6.78 5.60 43.85
CA MET A 1 -7.70 6.16 42.84
C MET A 1 -7.53 5.34 41.56
N ARG A 2 -8.55 4.55 41.19
CA ARG A 2 -8.59 3.75 39.96
C ARG A 2 -9.44 4.51 38.95
N GLN A 3 -8.88 4.94 37.82
CA GLN A 3 -9.61 5.60 36.74
C GLN A 3 -8.84 5.50 35.41
N GLY A 4 -9.57 5.19 34.33
CA GLY A 4 -9.23 5.43 32.91
C GLY A 4 -8.11 4.54 32.34
N ASP A 5 -8.23 3.85 31.20
CA ASP A 5 -8.94 4.19 29.97
C ASP A 5 -9.29 2.91 29.19
N GLU A 6 -10.58 2.74 28.93
CA GLU A 6 -11.13 1.67 28.13
C GLU A 6 -11.00 2.02 26.64
N ASN A 7 -9.80 1.85 26.05
CA ASN A 7 -9.57 1.71 24.60
C ASN A 7 -8.11 1.34 24.26
N LEU A 8 -7.60 0.28 24.88
CA LEU A 8 -6.19 -0.18 24.76
C LEU A 8 -5.83 -0.78 23.38
N MET A 9 -6.74 -0.82 22.42
CA MET A 9 -6.56 -1.59 21.18
C MET A 9 -5.56 -0.94 20.21
N ASN A 10 -5.21 0.34 20.41
CA ASN A 10 -4.35 1.10 19.49
C ASN A 10 -3.28 2.00 20.15
N THR A 11 -3.02 1.90 21.46
CA THR A 11 -1.97 2.73 22.07
C THR A 11 -0.59 2.09 21.86
N PRO A 12 0.47 2.87 21.52
CA PRO A 12 1.81 2.33 21.29
C PRO A 12 2.38 1.59 22.51
N SER A 13 1.92 1.94 23.72
CA SER A 13 2.29 1.28 24.97
C SER A 13 1.62 -0.10 25.18
N ALA A 14 0.49 -0.36 24.52
CA ALA A 14 -0.17 -1.68 24.51
C ALA A 14 0.46 -2.65 23.50
N ARG A 15 1.25 -2.12 22.57
CA ARG A 15 1.85 -2.89 21.48
C ARG A 15 3.09 -3.61 22.02
N HIS A 16 3.24 -4.88 21.63
CA HIS A 16 4.42 -5.65 21.99
C HIS A 16 5.68 -4.98 21.42
N LYS A 17 6.63 -4.60 22.29
CA LYS A 17 7.90 -3.97 21.86
C LYS A 17 8.70 -4.86 20.90
N ARG A 18 8.61 -6.19 21.05
CA ARG A 18 9.33 -7.16 20.21
C ARG A 18 8.58 -7.50 18.91
N GLY A 19 7.25 -7.43 18.94
CA GLY A 19 6.38 -7.88 17.85
C GLY A 19 6.43 -9.39 17.57
N CYS A 20 5.41 -9.90 16.89
CA CYS A 20 5.29 -11.32 16.58
C CYS A 20 6.03 -11.71 15.28
N LYS A 21 6.32 -13.01 15.10
CA LYS A 21 6.97 -13.59 13.89
C LYS A 21 6.14 -14.73 13.29
N CYS A 22 4.83 -14.55 13.23
CA CYS A 22 3.90 -15.59 12.79
C CYS A 22 3.99 -15.84 11.29
N LYS A 23 4.14 -17.09 10.86
CA LYS A 23 4.13 -17.49 9.44
C LYS A 23 2.86 -18.25 9.06
N ARG A 24 2.63 -19.40 9.70
CA ARG A 24 1.49 -20.29 9.40
C ARG A 24 0.17 -19.90 10.07
N SER A 25 0.25 -19.21 11.21
CA SER A 25 -0.95 -18.87 11.99
C SER A 25 -1.66 -17.63 11.46
N LYS A 26 -1.04 -16.86 10.55
CA LYS A 26 -1.57 -15.59 10.01
C LYS A 26 -2.08 -14.61 11.06
N CYS A 27 -1.55 -14.72 12.28
CA CYS A 27 -2.04 -13.99 13.46
C CYS A 27 -3.54 -14.20 13.80
N LEU A 28 -4.13 -15.34 13.40
CA LEU A 28 -5.54 -15.70 13.63
C LEU A 28 -5.78 -16.64 14.81
N LYS A 29 -4.70 -17.12 15.44
CA LYS A 29 -4.75 -18.15 16.50
C LYS A 29 -3.91 -17.72 17.69
N LYS A 30 -4.16 -18.32 18.85
CA LYS A 30 -3.43 -18.07 20.12
C LYS A 30 -1.92 -18.34 20.06
N TYR A 31 -1.42 -18.92 18.97
CA TYR A 31 0.02 -19.00 18.66
C TYR A 31 0.66 -17.62 18.45
N CYS A 32 -0.12 -16.60 18.08
CA CYS A 32 0.33 -15.22 17.99
C CYS A 32 0.14 -14.50 19.32
N GLU A 33 1.21 -13.88 19.83
CA GLU A 33 1.16 -13.08 21.06
C GLU A 33 0.31 -11.81 20.93
N CYS A 34 0.22 -11.20 19.75
CA CYS A 34 -0.67 -10.07 19.47
C CYS A 34 -2.14 -10.52 19.58
N TYR A 35 -2.48 -11.61 18.89
CA TYR A 35 -3.84 -12.18 18.92
C TYR A 35 -4.25 -12.61 20.33
N ARG A 36 -3.36 -13.29 21.07
CA ARG A 36 -3.62 -13.72 22.44
C ARG A 36 -3.86 -12.55 23.39
N ALA A 37 -3.15 -11.44 23.18
CA ALA A 37 -3.32 -10.20 23.94
C ALA A 37 -4.48 -9.34 23.44
N LYS A 38 -5.21 -9.77 22.40
CA LYS A 38 -6.30 -9.03 21.74
C LYS A 38 -5.86 -7.65 21.21
N VAL A 39 -4.60 -7.51 20.79
CA VAL A 39 -4.06 -6.28 20.20
C VAL A 39 -3.69 -6.50 18.74
N GLY A 40 -3.76 -5.43 17.95
CA GLY A 40 -3.38 -5.43 16.55
C GLY A 40 -1.88 -5.70 16.34
N CYS A 41 -1.55 -6.26 15.18
CA CYS A 41 -0.15 -6.32 14.75
C CYS A 41 0.34 -4.92 14.37
N SER A 42 1.61 -4.66 14.65
CA SER A 42 2.28 -3.38 14.45
C SER A 42 3.38 -3.47 13.40
N ASP A 43 4.00 -2.35 13.06
CA ASP A 43 5.18 -2.31 12.18
C ASP A 43 6.36 -3.10 12.76
N GLY A 44 6.44 -3.22 14.09
CA GLY A 44 7.40 -4.07 14.79
C GLY A 44 7.13 -5.57 14.66
N CYS A 45 5.98 -5.98 14.13
CA CYS A 45 5.70 -7.39 13.85
C CYS A 45 6.31 -7.82 12.51
N HIS A 46 6.95 -8.98 12.50
CA HIS A 46 7.49 -9.65 11.32
C HIS A 46 6.65 -10.88 10.95
N CYS A 47 5.33 -10.78 11.11
CA CYS A 47 4.41 -11.79 10.62
C CYS A 47 4.28 -11.73 9.09
N GLU A 48 4.13 -12.89 8.47
CA GLU A 48 3.80 -13.07 7.05
C GLU A 48 2.28 -13.30 6.93
N ASP A 49 1.65 -12.77 5.88
CA ASP A 49 0.19 -12.82 5.64
C ASP A 49 -0.63 -12.48 6.90
N CYS A 50 -0.45 -11.27 7.42
CA CYS A 50 -1.08 -10.87 8.67
C CYS A 50 -2.59 -10.66 8.53
N ASP A 51 -3.37 -11.61 9.04
CA ASP A 51 -4.83 -11.54 9.11
C ASP A 51 -5.33 -11.34 10.55
N ASN A 52 -4.56 -10.68 11.40
CA ASN A 52 -5.00 -10.42 12.78
C ASN A 52 -6.31 -9.64 12.81
N SER A 53 -7.35 -10.21 13.42
CA SER A 53 -8.68 -9.59 13.57
C SER A 53 -8.68 -8.34 14.44
N PHE A 54 -7.68 -8.17 15.32
CA PHE A 54 -7.55 -7.02 16.21
C PHE A 54 -6.79 -5.84 15.58
N GLY A 55 -6.31 -5.99 14.35
CA GLY A 55 -5.57 -4.96 13.63
C GLY A 55 -4.54 -5.60 12.71
N LYS A 56 -4.74 -5.43 11.40
CA LYS A 56 -3.81 -5.94 10.39
C LYS A 56 -2.61 -5.02 10.29
N LYS A 57 -1.43 -5.60 10.09
CA LYS A 57 -0.26 -4.83 9.66
C LYS A 57 -0.61 -4.30 8.26
N SER A 58 -0.86 -3.00 8.13
CA SER A 58 -1.02 -2.36 6.82
C SER A 58 0.17 -2.77 5.98
N GLU A 59 -0.08 -3.46 4.86
CA GLU A 59 0.98 -3.87 3.94
C GLU A 59 1.84 -2.64 3.67
N SER A 60 3.08 -2.68 4.14
CA SER A 60 4.05 -1.64 3.86
C SER A 60 4.17 -1.63 2.35
N MET A 61 3.64 -0.57 1.73
CA MET A 61 3.65 -0.29 0.30
C MET A 61 5.08 -0.08 -0.22
N PHE A 62 5.92 -1.11 -0.13
CA PHE A 62 7.05 -1.26 -1.03
C PHE A 62 6.55 -2.08 -2.21
N GLN A 63 6.00 -1.34 -3.16
CA GLN A 63 5.77 -1.75 -4.53
C GLN A 63 6.94 -2.61 -5.00
N ARG A 64 6.64 -3.83 -5.46
CA ARG A 64 7.49 -4.55 -6.39
C ARG A 64 7.54 -3.73 -7.68
N VAL A 65 8.40 -2.72 -7.74
CA VAL A 65 8.81 -2.14 -9.02
C VAL A 65 9.79 -3.13 -9.62
N GLU A 66 9.28 -4.15 -10.30
CA GLU A 66 9.94 -4.75 -11.46
C GLU A 66 9.07 -5.85 -12.09
N LYS A 67 8.54 -5.58 -13.28
CA LYS A 67 8.77 -6.40 -14.49
C LYS A 67 8.02 -5.82 -15.70
N GLN A 68 8.76 -5.05 -16.49
CA GLN A 68 8.94 -5.22 -17.94
C GLN A 68 7.72 -5.65 -18.77
N GLN A 69 6.93 -4.70 -19.27
CA GLN A 69 6.18 -4.83 -20.54
C GLN A 69 6.00 -3.45 -21.21
N ASN A 70 7.09 -2.83 -21.67
CA ASN A 70 6.97 -1.72 -22.63
C ASN A 70 8.11 -1.73 -23.64
N GLN A 71 8.18 -2.80 -24.43
CA GLN A 71 9.08 -2.93 -25.58
C GLN A 71 8.30 -3.09 -26.90
N SER A 72 7.14 -2.44 -27.01
CA SER A 72 6.29 -2.55 -28.21
C SER A 72 5.33 -1.37 -28.36
N HIS A 73 5.83 -0.13 -28.46
CA HIS A 73 5.07 0.93 -29.13
C HIS A 73 5.99 2.01 -29.69
N GLU A 74 7.04 1.58 -30.41
CA GLU A 74 7.86 2.45 -31.26
C GLU A 74 7.17 2.78 -32.60
N VAL A 75 5.86 2.53 -32.74
CA VAL A 75 5.14 2.67 -34.01
C VAL A 75 3.76 3.33 -33.83
N LEU A 76 3.72 4.57 -33.33
CA LEU A 76 2.67 5.52 -33.73
C LEU A 76 3.06 6.97 -33.41
N ASN A 77 4.26 7.40 -33.80
CA ASN A 77 4.55 8.83 -33.97
C ASN A 77 4.14 9.25 -35.38
N THR A 78 2.85 9.18 -35.67
CA THR A 78 2.30 9.60 -36.95
C THR A 78 0.85 10.04 -36.73
N THR A 79 0.61 11.28 -37.12
CA THR A 79 -0.69 11.92 -37.39
C THR A 79 -1.67 12.00 -36.22
N GLN A 80 -1.79 13.17 -35.59
CA GLN A 80 -2.78 14.18 -36.01
C GLN A 80 -2.81 15.30 -34.96
N VAL A 81 -2.01 16.33 -35.19
CA VAL A 81 -2.13 17.60 -34.47
C VAL A 81 -3.54 18.15 -34.67
N MET A 82 -4.02 18.67 -33.57
CA MET A 82 -5.40 19.01 -33.31
C MET A 82 -5.82 20.14 -34.24
N SER A 83 -6.97 19.96 -34.89
CA SER A 83 -7.64 20.93 -35.72
C SER A 83 -7.78 22.28 -35.01
N ASP A 84 -7.21 23.33 -35.59
CA ASP A 84 -7.85 24.63 -35.54
C ASP A 84 -7.65 25.45 -36.80
N SER A 85 -8.78 25.96 -37.27
CA SER A 85 -8.94 26.66 -38.53
C SER A 85 -8.50 28.11 -38.38
N THR A 86 -7.62 28.60 -39.23
CA THR A 86 -7.58 30.03 -39.55
C THR A 86 -7.18 30.23 -41.01
N LEU A 87 -8.18 30.54 -41.81
CA LEU A 87 -8.06 30.97 -43.20
C LEU A 87 -7.72 32.46 -43.26
N VAL A 88 -6.52 32.80 -43.71
CA VAL A 88 -6.15 34.02 -44.46
C VAL A 88 -4.67 33.84 -44.81
N GLY A 89 -4.16 33.94 -46.04
CA GLY A 89 -4.63 34.55 -47.27
C GLY A 89 -3.44 35.30 -47.89
N ILE A 90 -3.20 35.10 -49.19
CA ILE A 90 -2.47 35.98 -50.14
C ILE A 90 -0.92 36.01 -49.90
N THR A 91 0.01 35.78 -50.85
CA THR A 91 0.17 36.15 -52.27
C THR A 91 1.10 35.18 -53.02
N ASN A 92 0.85 35.02 -54.33
CA ASN A 92 1.61 34.24 -55.32
C ASN A 92 3.11 34.61 -55.45
N PRO A 93 3.95 33.65 -55.89
CA PRO A 93 5.35 33.88 -56.21
C PRO A 93 5.53 34.35 -57.67
N PHE A 94 6.34 35.39 -57.85
CA PHE A 94 7.34 35.42 -58.92
C PHE A 94 8.62 34.79 -58.37
#